data_AF-A0A9W7GFV8-F1
#
_entry.id   AF-A0A9W7GFV8-F1
#
_cell.length_a   1.000
_cell.length_b   1.000
_cell.length_c   1.000
_cell.angle_alpha   90.00
_cell.angle_beta   90.00
_cell.angle_gamma   90.00
#
_symmetry.space_group_name_H-M   'P 1'
#
loop_
_entity.id
_entity.type
_entity.pdbx_description
1 polymer ?
#
loop_
_entity_poly.entity_id
_entity_poly.type
_entity_poly.pdbx_seq_one_letter_code
_entity_poly.pdbx_strand_id
1 'polypeptide(L)'
;MASERLLKQEEVDSLYDCLKGVTEAMDEIGVEYSLIAGSILGAVRSRSIAFCDDDIDIAVFGKEAYEHVVTKLPKICKERKLGAYVKRPWPGADRVRPHARPYLTLDIFALRKYADLGEVRETVRWKDNGNEQSSEYVGRIMEKLENARFPLYHFDNRKSIELWPSEYFEIGELRPLKRYEFGHLYLSGPARPLRYLERSYGSNCFKEWKYADSHMSHSKELAKRVEEIGIIPGSTGPMQEVDYAKVCHSKHRRQNFGVWDEKSMESWIAEEREWHNEYLRKRDKWFGFCMRSVCVGGGGLCFDDDTLDLMEPHIKKARKRREEVQSGCEKFVPSSVAWGDVYQESDYAIDTSFNFVKVLTECLGVKCLEEIDEASKEEAVTNLLSRERRVQFHRLFHSFILKFVARKLEEFGIEVFKFQDFPCVRIIRHSEFSLGPHCDCVYGHPPTAVNFILPLTNGGGSECLHLESEPGREDWHRVDCGVGWVKSFWGAQCLHWTGENWSGKSRVSLDFRVIPNGGDGGELYDSDEGYYGIARKGPDGIWRLDGEEGGGEVSRLVGFPFSSKAKGGKVK
;
A
#
# COMPACT_ATOMS: atom_id res chain seq x y z
N MET A 1 -17.67 34.84 -20.75
CA MET A 1 -18.55 35.79 -20.00
C MET A 1 -19.29 35.04 -18.89
N ALA A 2 -18.55 34.54 -17.88
CA ALA A 2 -19.12 34.18 -16.57
C ALA A 2 -18.31 34.94 -15.52
N SER A 3 -18.52 36.26 -15.46
CA SER A 3 -17.74 37.12 -14.56
C SER A 3 -18.21 37.03 -13.10
N GLU A 4 -19.33 36.35 -12.86
CA GLU A 4 -19.95 36.22 -11.55
C GLU A 4 -19.98 34.75 -11.12
N ARG A 5 -19.63 34.53 -9.85
CA ARG A 5 -19.65 33.23 -9.19
C ARG A 5 -20.96 33.07 -8.42
N LEU A 6 -21.38 31.83 -8.19
CA LEU A 6 -22.61 31.53 -7.47
C LEU A 6 -22.61 32.10 -6.04
N LEU A 7 -21.51 31.89 -5.32
CA LEU A 7 -21.34 32.35 -3.93
C LEU A 7 -20.58 33.67 -3.85
N LYS A 8 -21.06 34.63 -3.07
CA LYS A 8 -20.33 35.83 -2.63
C LYS A 8 -19.10 35.45 -1.79
N GLN A 9 -18.20 36.41 -1.60
CA GLN A 9 -16.95 36.16 -0.87
C GLN A 9 -17.21 35.70 0.56
N GLU A 10 -18.07 36.41 1.27
CA GLU A 10 -18.47 36.10 2.62
C GLU A 10 -19.15 34.73 2.80
N GLU A 11 -19.77 34.19 1.74
CA GLU A 11 -20.36 32.84 1.75
C GLU A 11 -19.28 31.78 1.59
N VAL A 12 -18.36 31.99 0.64
CA VAL A 12 -17.15 31.17 0.52
C VAL A 12 -16.37 31.20 1.83
N ASP A 13 -16.15 32.38 2.41
CA ASP A 13 -15.41 32.54 3.66
C ASP A 13 -16.06 31.74 4.79
N SER A 14 -17.38 31.84 4.92
CA SER A 14 -18.16 31.09 5.91
C SER A 14 -18.10 29.56 5.72
N LEU A 15 -18.06 29.06 4.48
CA LEU A 15 -17.91 27.62 4.20
C LEU A 15 -16.52 27.12 4.59
N TYR A 16 -15.49 27.86 4.23
CA TYR A 16 -14.10 27.51 4.54
C TYR A 16 -13.78 27.57 6.03
N ASP A 17 -14.31 28.55 6.76
CA ASP A 17 -14.18 28.62 8.23
C ASP A 17 -14.86 27.42 8.91
N CYS A 18 -16.06 27.05 8.43
CA CYS A 18 -16.79 25.87 8.90
C CYS A 18 -15.99 24.58 8.60
N LEU A 19 -15.53 24.41 7.35
CA LEU A 19 -14.74 23.27 6.91
C LEU A 19 -13.46 23.11 7.73
N LYS A 20 -12.71 24.20 7.94
CA LYS A 20 -11.53 24.20 8.80
C LYS A 20 -11.85 23.69 10.21
N GLY A 21 -12.84 24.27 10.87
CA GLY A 21 -13.19 23.85 12.24
C GLY A 21 -13.72 22.42 12.32
N VAL A 22 -14.48 21.95 11.31
CA VAL A 22 -15.00 20.58 11.25
C VAL A 22 -13.87 19.58 11.02
N THR A 23 -12.93 19.88 10.12
CA THR A 23 -11.79 19.00 9.85
C THR A 23 -10.81 18.94 11.01
N GLU A 24 -10.54 20.05 11.69
CA GLU A 24 -9.78 20.06 12.95
C GLU A 24 -10.50 19.24 14.05
N ALA A 25 -11.83 19.28 14.08
CA ALA A 25 -12.62 18.46 15.01
C ALA A 25 -12.56 16.96 14.66
N MET A 26 -12.50 16.61 13.37
CA MET A 26 -12.33 15.23 12.90
C MET A 26 -10.96 14.67 13.32
N ASP A 27 -9.90 15.46 13.17
CA ASP A 27 -8.55 15.09 13.62
C ASP A 27 -8.51 14.84 15.14
N GLU A 28 -9.17 15.69 15.93
CA GLU A 28 -9.26 15.55 17.40
C GLU A 28 -9.98 14.28 17.85
N ILE A 29 -11.02 13.86 17.13
CA ILE A 29 -11.79 12.65 17.45
C ILE A 29 -11.22 11.39 16.78
N GLY A 30 -10.08 11.51 16.08
CA GLY A 30 -9.41 10.40 15.41
C GLY A 30 -10.20 9.83 14.22
N VAL A 31 -10.99 10.66 13.53
CA VAL A 31 -11.75 10.25 12.34
C VAL A 31 -11.08 10.79 11.09
N GLU A 32 -10.65 9.86 10.23
CA GLU A 32 -10.15 10.20 8.91
C GLU A 32 -11.30 10.58 7.95
N TYR A 33 -11.04 11.56 7.09
CA TYR A 33 -11.98 12.02 6.06
C TYR A 33 -11.29 12.26 4.72
N SER A 34 -12.08 12.38 3.65
CA SER A 34 -11.62 12.79 2.33
C SER A 34 -12.60 13.78 1.70
N LEU A 35 -12.07 14.76 0.96
CA LEU A 35 -12.87 15.49 -0.05
C LEU A 35 -13.42 14.49 -1.07
N ILE A 36 -14.68 14.65 -1.45
CA ILE A 36 -15.35 13.87 -2.50
C ILE A 36 -16.14 14.78 -3.44
N ALA A 37 -16.83 14.18 -4.42
CA ALA A 37 -17.76 14.84 -5.33
C ALA A 37 -17.21 16.11 -6.01
N GLY A 38 -18.01 17.19 -6.06
CA GLY A 38 -17.62 18.47 -6.65
C GLY A 38 -16.44 19.12 -5.92
N SER A 39 -16.27 18.82 -4.63
CA SER A 39 -15.20 19.38 -3.80
C SER A 39 -13.82 18.86 -4.19
N ILE A 40 -13.65 17.56 -4.44
CA ILE A 40 -12.36 17.04 -4.96
C ILE A 40 -12.12 17.49 -6.41
N LEU A 41 -13.16 17.63 -7.23
CA LEU A 41 -13.04 18.19 -8.58
C LEU A 41 -12.51 19.63 -8.55
N GLY A 42 -13.05 20.46 -7.64
CA GLY A 42 -12.60 21.82 -7.40
C GLY A 42 -11.16 21.88 -6.88
N ALA A 43 -10.79 21.00 -5.95
CA ALA A 43 -9.43 20.89 -5.44
C ALA A 43 -8.40 20.60 -6.55
N VAL A 44 -8.73 19.70 -7.47
CA VAL A 44 -7.86 19.36 -8.61
C VAL A 44 -7.80 20.50 -9.63
N ARG A 45 -8.94 21.09 -10.01
CA ARG A 45 -9.01 22.06 -11.12
C ARG A 45 -8.51 23.44 -10.75
N SER A 46 -8.98 23.95 -9.63
CA SER A 46 -8.82 25.35 -9.24
C SER A 46 -8.30 25.52 -7.83
N ARG A 47 -8.01 24.41 -7.13
CA ARG A 47 -7.55 24.41 -5.74
C ARG A 47 -8.52 25.17 -4.84
N SER A 48 -9.82 25.06 -5.11
CA SER A 48 -10.91 25.75 -4.41
C SER A 48 -12.22 25.00 -4.58
N ILE A 49 -13.28 25.40 -3.86
CA ILE A 49 -14.66 25.06 -4.23
C ILE A 49 -14.91 25.40 -5.71
N ALA A 50 -15.77 24.65 -6.40
CA ALA A 50 -16.12 24.99 -7.77
C ALA A 50 -16.89 26.32 -7.81
N PHE A 51 -16.70 27.12 -8.86
CA PHE A 51 -17.30 28.47 -8.92
C PHE A 51 -18.84 28.46 -9.01
N CYS A 52 -19.39 27.34 -9.46
CA CYS A 52 -20.81 27.07 -9.59
C CYS A 52 -21.34 26.12 -8.50
N ASP A 53 -20.56 25.80 -7.46
CA ASP A 53 -21.02 25.03 -6.31
C ASP A 53 -21.55 25.95 -5.20
N ASP A 54 -22.48 25.42 -4.40
CA ASP A 54 -23.02 26.08 -3.20
C ASP A 54 -22.74 25.35 -1.89
N ASP A 55 -22.05 24.22 -1.94
CA ASP A 55 -21.71 23.37 -0.81
C ASP A 55 -20.32 22.73 -0.92
N ILE A 56 -19.95 21.99 0.13
CA ILE A 56 -18.70 21.24 0.21
C ILE A 56 -19.01 19.84 0.72
N ASP A 57 -18.41 18.84 0.09
CA ASP A 57 -18.62 17.43 0.39
C ASP A 57 -17.36 16.80 0.95
N ILE A 58 -17.50 16.19 2.12
CA ILE A 58 -16.49 15.30 2.70
C ILE A 58 -17.10 13.95 3.00
N ALA A 59 -16.28 12.91 2.96
CA ALA A 59 -16.64 11.55 3.34
C ALA A 59 -15.80 11.06 4.52
N VAL A 60 -16.43 10.31 5.41
CA VAL A 60 -15.77 9.48 6.43
C VAL A 60 -15.92 8.00 6.10
N PHE A 61 -15.04 7.16 6.63
CA PHE A 61 -14.92 5.75 6.22
C PHE A 61 -15.39 4.78 7.28
N GLY A 62 -16.44 4.04 6.97
CA GLY A 62 -16.97 2.98 7.82
C GLY A 62 -17.96 3.47 8.87
N LYS A 63 -18.70 2.50 9.42
CA LYS A 63 -19.79 2.75 10.38
C LYS A 63 -19.27 3.33 11.70
N GLU A 64 -18.14 2.84 12.19
CA GLU A 64 -17.54 3.29 13.46
C GLU A 64 -17.12 4.76 13.40
N ALA A 65 -16.40 5.15 12.34
CA ALA A 65 -16.02 6.54 12.11
C ALA A 65 -17.24 7.46 12.03
N TYR A 66 -18.29 7.03 11.31
CA TYR A 66 -19.54 7.78 11.24
C TYR A 66 -20.24 7.89 12.61
N GLU A 67 -20.29 6.82 13.40
CA GLU A 67 -20.85 6.84 14.76
C GLU A 67 -20.09 7.80 15.67
N HIS A 68 -18.76 7.86 15.56
CA HIS A 68 -17.94 8.85 16.26
C HIS A 68 -18.30 10.28 15.86
N VAL A 69 -18.42 10.56 14.56
CA VAL A 69 -18.83 11.87 14.05
C VAL A 69 -20.20 12.27 14.59
N VAL A 70 -21.21 11.42 14.45
CA VAL A 70 -22.59 11.72 14.89
C VAL A 70 -22.68 11.93 16.40
N THR A 71 -21.82 11.28 17.18
CA THR A 71 -21.81 11.38 18.65
C THR A 71 -21.05 12.60 19.15
N LYS A 72 -19.92 12.95 18.52
CA LYS A 72 -18.97 13.95 19.03
C LYS A 72 -19.07 15.29 18.32
N LEU A 73 -19.17 15.28 16.99
CA LEU A 73 -19.12 16.49 16.17
C LEU A 73 -20.24 17.50 16.49
N PRO A 74 -21.50 17.11 16.78
CA PRO A 74 -22.55 18.08 17.12
C PRO A 74 -22.21 18.94 18.35
N LYS A 75 -21.57 18.32 19.36
CA LYS A 75 -21.13 19.03 20.57
C LYS A 75 -20.01 20.02 20.24
N ILE A 76 -19.02 19.58 19.48
CA ILE A 76 -17.88 20.43 19.07
C ILE A 76 -18.36 21.60 18.21
N CYS A 77 -19.23 21.35 17.23
CA CYS A 77 -19.82 22.39 16.38
C CYS A 77 -20.55 23.46 17.21
N LYS A 78 -21.29 23.06 18.24
CA LYS A 78 -21.98 23.97 19.16
C LYS A 78 -21.00 24.78 20.01
N GLU A 79 -20.02 24.12 20.62
CA GLU A 79 -19.05 24.77 21.52
C GLU A 79 -18.14 25.76 20.79
N ARG A 80 -17.69 25.42 19.59
CA ARG A 80 -16.81 26.24 18.75
C ARG A 80 -17.56 27.18 17.81
N LYS A 81 -18.90 27.17 17.83
CA LYS A 81 -19.76 27.98 16.95
C LYS A 81 -19.46 27.78 15.45
N LEU A 82 -19.11 26.56 15.05
CA LEU A 82 -18.79 26.22 13.66
C LEU A 82 -20.04 26.27 12.77
N GLY A 83 -21.17 25.82 13.33
CA GLY A 83 -22.43 25.73 12.62
C GLY A 83 -23.44 24.84 13.33
N ALA A 84 -24.65 24.76 12.79
CA ALA A 84 -25.67 23.83 13.23
C ALA A 84 -25.46 22.48 12.56
N TYR A 85 -25.17 21.45 13.36
CA TYR A 85 -25.16 20.06 12.88
C TYR A 85 -26.59 19.59 12.65
N VAL A 86 -26.86 19.02 11.47
CA VAL A 86 -28.17 18.52 11.07
C VAL A 86 -28.02 17.07 10.64
N LYS A 87 -28.55 16.17 11.47
CA LYS A 87 -28.66 14.75 11.14
C LYS A 87 -29.76 14.54 10.09
N ARG A 88 -29.43 13.90 8.97
CA ARG A 88 -30.42 13.53 7.95
C ARG A 88 -31.17 12.26 8.36
N PRO A 89 -32.39 12.04 7.83
CA PRO A 89 -33.18 10.86 8.18
C PRO A 89 -32.64 9.55 7.57
N TRP A 90 -31.66 9.62 6.68
CA TRP A 90 -30.88 8.47 6.22
C TRP A 90 -29.44 8.59 6.72
N PRO A 91 -28.78 7.46 7.09
CA PRO A 91 -27.37 7.45 7.50
C PRO A 91 -26.46 8.01 6.41
N GLY A 92 -25.33 8.60 6.82
CA GLY A 92 -24.21 8.88 5.94
C GLY A 92 -24.42 10.00 4.94
N ALA A 93 -25.22 11.01 5.28
CA ALA A 93 -25.36 12.25 4.51
C ALA A 93 -25.70 13.43 5.44
N ASP A 94 -25.14 13.44 6.64
CA ASP A 94 -25.37 14.51 7.63
C ASP A 94 -24.74 15.81 7.14
N ARG A 95 -25.05 16.94 7.78
CA ARG A 95 -24.49 18.22 7.34
C ARG A 95 -24.26 19.21 8.45
N VAL A 96 -23.31 20.12 8.24
CA VAL A 96 -23.08 21.27 9.10
C VAL A 96 -23.46 22.53 8.33
N ARG A 97 -24.38 23.31 8.90
CA ARG A 97 -24.82 24.60 8.35
C ARG A 97 -24.05 25.72 9.04
N PRO A 98 -23.17 26.47 8.35
CA PRO A 98 -22.37 27.51 8.98
C PRO A 98 -23.24 28.55 9.69
N HIS A 99 -22.84 28.99 10.89
CA HIS A 99 -23.66 29.89 11.70
C HIS A 99 -23.92 31.23 11.01
N ALA A 100 -22.91 31.78 10.31
CA ALA A 100 -23.04 33.04 9.59
C ALA A 100 -23.92 32.94 8.32
N ARG A 101 -24.00 31.75 7.71
CA ARG A 101 -24.67 31.50 6.43
C ARG A 101 -25.39 30.14 6.45
N PRO A 102 -26.52 30.00 7.18
CA PRO A 102 -27.14 28.71 7.48
C PRO A 102 -27.87 28.04 6.30
N TYR A 103 -27.91 28.69 5.13
CA TYR A 103 -28.39 28.10 3.89
C TYR A 103 -27.29 27.37 3.10
N LEU A 104 -26.00 27.61 3.44
CA LEU A 104 -24.88 26.85 2.89
C LEU A 104 -24.74 25.53 3.64
N THR A 105 -24.12 24.55 2.99
CA THR A 105 -23.95 23.22 3.57
C THR A 105 -22.52 22.73 3.42
N LEU A 106 -22.00 22.17 4.51
CA LEU A 106 -20.91 21.21 4.48
C LEU A 106 -21.53 19.84 4.70
N ASP A 107 -21.66 19.06 3.64
CA ASP A 107 -22.23 17.71 3.68
C ASP A 107 -21.13 16.70 4.09
N ILE A 108 -21.52 15.80 4.99
CA ILE A 108 -20.69 14.76 5.58
C ILE A 108 -21.31 13.42 5.21
N PHE A 109 -20.69 12.78 4.22
CA PHE A 109 -21.08 11.46 3.77
C PHE A 109 -20.37 10.36 4.54
N ALA A 110 -20.99 9.18 4.60
CA ALA A 110 -20.30 7.98 5.04
C ALA A 110 -20.12 7.04 3.85
N LEU A 111 -18.87 6.62 3.64
CA LEU A 111 -18.52 5.57 2.70
C LEU A 111 -18.29 4.27 3.45
N ARG A 112 -18.83 3.19 2.92
CA ARG A 112 -18.63 1.82 3.39
C ARG A 112 -17.80 1.07 2.34
N LYS A 113 -16.93 0.17 2.81
CA LYS A 113 -16.32 -0.85 1.97
C LYS A 113 -17.33 -1.94 1.63
N TYR A 114 -17.41 -2.28 0.35
CA TYR A 114 -18.20 -3.37 -0.19
C TYR A 114 -17.27 -4.47 -0.69
N ALA A 115 -17.50 -5.71 -0.26
CA ALA A 115 -16.68 -6.85 -0.65
C ALA A 115 -16.93 -7.30 -2.10
N ASP A 116 -18.17 -7.17 -2.57
CA ASP A 116 -18.59 -7.54 -3.92
C ASP A 116 -19.84 -6.78 -4.37
N LEU A 117 -20.23 -6.99 -5.64
CA LEU A 117 -21.42 -6.39 -6.24
C LEU A 117 -22.73 -6.86 -5.57
N GLY A 118 -22.73 -8.04 -4.95
CA GLY A 118 -23.86 -8.60 -4.22
C GLY A 118 -24.20 -7.79 -2.97
N GLU A 119 -23.19 -7.35 -2.22
CA GLU A 119 -23.40 -6.48 -1.06
C GLU A 119 -23.97 -5.10 -1.44
N VAL A 120 -23.51 -4.52 -2.55
CA VAL A 120 -24.06 -3.26 -3.08
C VAL A 120 -25.51 -3.48 -3.50
N ARG A 121 -25.78 -4.57 -4.23
CA ARG A 121 -27.13 -4.97 -4.65
C ARG A 121 -28.07 -5.09 -3.46
N GLU A 122 -27.63 -5.75 -2.38
CA GLU A 122 -28.44 -5.92 -1.17
C GLU A 122 -28.73 -4.58 -0.48
N THR A 123 -27.77 -3.64 -0.48
CA THR A 123 -27.98 -2.29 0.07
C THR A 123 -29.07 -1.54 -0.70
N VAL A 124 -29.06 -1.64 -2.04
CA VAL A 124 -30.05 -0.94 -2.87
C VAL A 124 -31.37 -1.69 -2.97
N ARG A 125 -31.43 -2.97 -2.61
CA ARG A 125 -32.62 -3.81 -2.77
C ARG A 125 -33.83 -3.33 -1.97
N TRP A 126 -33.61 -2.71 -0.81
CA TRP A 126 -34.66 -2.47 0.18
C TRP A 126 -35.06 -1.00 0.27
N LYS A 127 -36.36 -0.73 0.17
CA LYS A 127 -36.95 0.59 0.46
C LYS A 127 -36.95 0.89 1.96
N ASP A 128 -37.12 2.17 2.32
CA ASP A 128 -37.18 2.60 3.73
C ASP A 128 -38.35 1.95 4.49
N ASN A 129 -39.38 1.50 3.78
CA ASN A 129 -40.54 0.80 4.32
C ASN A 129 -40.38 -0.73 4.36
N GLY A 130 -39.18 -1.26 4.09
CA GLY A 130 -38.88 -2.70 4.07
C GLY A 130 -39.35 -3.45 2.82
N ASN A 131 -40.00 -2.78 1.86
CA ASN A 131 -40.39 -3.42 0.61
C ASN A 131 -39.20 -3.53 -0.35
N GLU A 132 -39.17 -4.61 -1.12
CA GLU A 132 -38.18 -4.82 -2.16
C GLU A 132 -38.41 -3.87 -3.36
N GLN A 133 -37.31 -3.42 -3.96
CA GLN A 133 -37.32 -2.67 -5.22
C GLN A 133 -37.46 -3.60 -6.43
N SER A 134 -37.97 -3.09 -7.55
CA SER A 134 -38.06 -3.94 -8.74
C SER A 134 -36.67 -4.35 -9.22
N SER A 135 -36.52 -5.60 -9.65
CA SER A 135 -35.25 -6.14 -10.14
C SER A 135 -34.70 -5.36 -11.34
N GLU A 136 -35.58 -4.81 -12.18
CA GLU A 136 -35.21 -3.92 -13.29
C GLU A 136 -34.59 -2.60 -12.81
N TYR A 137 -35.15 -1.99 -11.76
CA TYR A 137 -34.60 -0.75 -11.20
C TYR A 137 -33.22 -0.99 -10.58
N VAL A 138 -33.08 -2.03 -9.76
CA VAL A 138 -31.80 -2.43 -9.17
C VAL A 138 -30.79 -2.80 -10.26
N GLY A 139 -31.22 -3.51 -11.31
CA GLY A 139 -30.38 -3.87 -12.45
C GLY A 139 -29.71 -2.66 -13.10
N ARG A 140 -30.48 -1.59 -13.40
CA ARG A 140 -29.95 -0.35 -14.00
C ARG A 140 -28.91 0.36 -13.14
N ILE A 141 -29.03 0.27 -11.81
CA ILE A 141 -28.02 0.80 -10.89
C ILE A 141 -26.77 -0.06 -10.98
N MET A 142 -26.92 -1.40 -10.90
CA MET A 142 -25.78 -2.34 -10.94
C MET A 142 -25.00 -2.29 -12.25
N GLU A 143 -25.64 -1.97 -13.39
CA GLU A 143 -24.95 -1.74 -14.67
C GLU A 143 -23.87 -0.66 -14.58
N LYS A 144 -24.03 0.34 -13.70
CA LYS A 144 -23.00 1.39 -13.48
C LYS A 144 -21.76 0.87 -12.73
N LEU A 145 -21.89 -0.25 -12.04
CA LEU A 145 -20.83 -0.90 -11.27
C LEU A 145 -20.31 -2.19 -11.93
N GLU A 146 -20.78 -2.55 -13.14
CA GLU A 146 -20.40 -3.81 -13.79
C GLU A 146 -18.88 -3.96 -14.00
N ASN A 147 -18.21 -2.82 -14.23
CA ASN A 147 -16.77 -2.73 -14.45
C ASN A 147 -16.01 -2.31 -13.18
N ALA A 148 -16.71 -2.14 -12.05
CA ALA A 148 -16.11 -1.79 -10.78
C ALA A 148 -15.28 -2.97 -10.27
N ARG A 149 -14.15 -2.65 -9.63
CA ARG A 149 -13.25 -3.66 -9.07
C ARG A 149 -13.40 -3.64 -7.57
N PHE A 150 -13.78 -4.79 -7.04
CA PHE A 150 -14.01 -4.99 -5.62
C PHE A 150 -12.76 -5.57 -4.93
N PRO A 151 -12.57 -5.33 -3.62
CA PRO A 151 -13.41 -4.46 -2.78
C PRO A 151 -13.28 -2.97 -3.13
N LEU A 152 -14.32 -2.19 -2.84
CA LEU A 152 -14.41 -0.76 -3.15
C LEU A 152 -15.16 0.02 -2.06
N TYR A 153 -14.99 1.33 -2.03
CA TYR A 153 -15.74 2.24 -1.17
C TYR A 153 -16.90 2.87 -1.93
N HIS A 154 -18.11 2.81 -1.38
CA HIS A 154 -19.28 3.51 -1.90
C HIS A 154 -20.14 4.03 -0.75
N PHE A 155 -21.18 4.82 -1.03
CA PHE A 155 -22.04 5.36 0.02
C PHE A 155 -22.66 4.25 0.85
N ASP A 156 -22.79 4.49 2.15
CA ASP A 156 -23.31 3.51 3.11
C ASP A 156 -24.84 3.30 3.03
N ASN A 157 -25.53 4.13 2.24
CA ASN A 157 -26.99 4.18 2.19
C ASN A 157 -27.51 4.10 0.75
N ARG A 158 -28.70 3.50 0.63
CA ARG A 158 -29.39 3.31 -0.65
C ARG A 158 -29.57 4.61 -1.44
N LYS A 159 -30.08 5.67 -0.82
CA LYS A 159 -30.48 6.90 -1.53
C LYS A 159 -29.30 7.54 -2.25
N SER A 160 -28.14 7.60 -1.60
CA SER A 160 -26.92 8.12 -2.21
C SER A 160 -26.44 7.21 -3.36
N ILE A 161 -26.49 5.88 -3.22
CA ILE A 161 -26.14 4.96 -4.32
C ILE A 161 -27.11 5.12 -5.51
N GLU A 162 -28.41 5.28 -5.27
CA GLU A 162 -29.41 5.50 -6.31
C GLU A 162 -29.17 6.80 -7.09
N LEU A 163 -28.79 7.87 -6.39
CA LEU A 163 -28.54 9.18 -6.98
C LEU A 163 -27.19 9.23 -7.71
N TRP A 164 -26.17 8.61 -7.12
CA TRP A 164 -24.79 8.72 -7.58
C TRP A 164 -24.12 7.34 -7.72
N PRO A 165 -24.66 6.42 -8.54
CA PRO A 165 -24.17 5.04 -8.64
C PRO A 165 -22.75 4.92 -9.21
N SER A 166 -22.27 5.99 -9.86
CA SER A 166 -20.92 6.11 -10.40
C SER A 166 -19.89 6.61 -9.37
N GLU A 167 -20.35 7.16 -8.25
CA GLU A 167 -19.50 7.78 -7.23
C GLU A 167 -19.05 6.77 -6.16
N TYR A 168 -18.20 5.85 -6.59
CA TYR A 168 -17.48 4.91 -5.73
C TYR A 168 -15.96 5.10 -5.88
N PHE A 169 -15.14 4.51 -5.03
CA PHE A 169 -13.69 4.48 -5.18
C PHE A 169 -13.17 3.05 -5.14
N GLU A 170 -12.38 2.64 -6.14
CA GLU A 170 -11.53 1.46 -5.97
C GLU A 170 -10.47 1.75 -4.88
N ILE A 171 -10.00 0.75 -4.12
CA ILE A 171 -9.04 0.98 -3.02
C ILE A 171 -7.81 1.76 -3.49
N GLY A 172 -7.20 1.37 -4.61
CA GLY A 172 -6.04 2.08 -5.17
C GLY A 172 -6.34 3.46 -5.79
N GLU A 173 -7.61 3.83 -5.96
CA GLU A 173 -8.03 5.21 -6.33
C GLU A 173 -8.10 6.10 -5.07
N LEU A 174 -8.54 5.54 -3.94
CA LEU A 174 -8.73 6.26 -2.68
C LEU A 174 -7.47 6.30 -1.81
N ARG A 175 -6.80 5.15 -1.62
CA ARG A 175 -5.75 4.93 -0.63
C ARG A 175 -4.33 4.98 -1.23
N PRO A 176 -3.34 5.44 -0.44
CA PRO A 176 -3.51 6.17 0.81
C PRO A 176 -4.06 7.56 0.51
N LEU A 177 -4.68 8.23 1.49
CA LEU A 177 -5.16 9.59 1.25
C LEU A 177 -4.00 10.52 0.94
N LYS A 178 -4.23 11.45 0.01
CA LYS A 178 -3.30 12.51 -0.37
C LYS A 178 -3.82 13.85 0.11
N ARG A 179 -2.91 14.80 0.34
CA ARG A 179 -3.27 16.18 0.69
C ARG A 179 -3.41 17.06 -0.55
N TYR A 180 -4.47 17.85 -0.58
CA TYR A 180 -4.82 18.78 -1.65
C TYR A 180 -4.89 20.21 -1.13
N GLU A 181 -4.43 21.15 -1.95
CA GLU A 181 -4.75 22.56 -1.75
C GLU A 181 -6.24 22.76 -2.02
N PHE A 182 -6.94 23.36 -1.06
CA PHE A 182 -8.34 23.72 -1.19
C PHE A 182 -8.55 25.06 -0.50
N GLY A 183 -8.67 26.12 -1.29
CA GLY A 183 -8.55 27.50 -0.82
C GLY A 183 -7.26 27.68 -0.03
N HIS A 184 -7.37 28.19 1.20
CA HIS A 184 -6.22 28.37 2.09
C HIS A 184 -5.88 27.12 2.92
N LEU A 185 -6.69 26.07 2.81
CA LEU A 185 -6.55 24.82 3.55
C LEU A 185 -5.74 23.82 2.74
N TYR A 186 -5.18 22.85 3.47
CA TYR A 186 -4.54 21.68 2.91
C TYR A 186 -5.29 20.49 3.48
N LEU A 187 -6.08 19.77 2.68
CA LEU A 187 -7.09 18.81 3.15
C LEU A 187 -6.85 17.41 2.60
N SER A 188 -7.34 16.38 3.28
CA SER A 188 -7.28 15.00 2.79
C SER A 188 -8.23 14.78 1.61
N GLY A 189 -7.77 14.01 0.63
CA GLY A 189 -8.48 13.62 -0.57
C GLY A 189 -8.01 12.25 -1.07
N PRO A 190 -8.66 11.66 -2.10
CA PRO A 190 -8.25 10.39 -2.68
C PRO A 190 -6.84 10.46 -3.27
N ALA A 191 -6.12 9.33 -3.28
CA ALA A 191 -4.79 9.21 -3.87
C ALA A 191 -4.77 9.63 -5.36
N ARG A 192 -5.76 9.14 -6.12
CA ARG A 192 -5.82 9.20 -7.60
C ARG A 192 -7.26 9.48 -8.07
N PRO A 193 -7.71 10.74 -8.02
CA PRO A 193 -9.12 11.10 -8.27
C PRO A 193 -9.54 11.01 -9.74
N LEU A 194 -8.62 10.89 -10.71
CA LEU A 194 -8.94 11.04 -12.13
C LEU A 194 -10.12 10.15 -12.55
N ARG A 195 -10.05 8.83 -12.30
CA ARG A 195 -11.11 7.91 -12.75
C ARG A 195 -12.41 8.05 -11.98
N TYR A 196 -12.33 8.35 -10.68
CA TYR A 196 -13.51 8.71 -9.90
C TYR A 196 -14.23 9.91 -10.55
N LEU A 197 -13.51 10.97 -10.87
CA LEU A 197 -14.06 12.17 -11.49
C LEU A 197 -14.60 11.91 -12.90
N GLU A 198 -13.87 11.17 -13.74
CA GLU A 198 -14.33 10.82 -15.10
C GLU A 198 -15.59 9.94 -15.07
N ARG A 199 -15.66 9.00 -14.13
CA ARG A 199 -16.81 8.11 -13.97
C ARG A 199 -18.05 8.86 -13.48
N SER A 200 -17.84 9.87 -12.64
CA SER A 200 -18.92 10.64 -11.99
C SER A 200 -19.44 11.76 -12.89
N TYR A 201 -18.54 12.48 -13.58
CA TYR A 201 -18.87 13.71 -14.30
C TYR A 201 -18.56 13.68 -15.80
N GLY A 202 -17.93 12.62 -16.30
CA GLY A 202 -17.44 12.53 -17.68
C GLY A 202 -16.03 13.06 -17.87
N SER A 203 -15.35 12.67 -18.95
CA SER A 203 -13.96 13.06 -19.24
C SER A 203 -13.78 14.56 -19.50
N ASN A 204 -14.84 15.24 -19.92
CA ASN A 204 -14.86 16.69 -20.12
C ASN A 204 -14.90 17.48 -18.79
N CYS A 205 -15.10 16.86 -17.63
CA CYS A 205 -15.23 17.57 -16.35
C CYS A 205 -14.00 18.41 -15.96
N PHE A 206 -12.84 18.15 -16.57
CA PHE A 206 -11.63 18.96 -16.38
C PHE A 206 -11.55 20.18 -17.29
N LYS A 207 -12.27 20.17 -18.42
CA LYS A 207 -12.26 21.23 -19.45
C LYS A 207 -13.54 22.04 -19.47
N GLU A 208 -14.63 21.47 -19.00
CA GLU A 208 -15.95 22.09 -18.97
C GLU A 208 -16.47 22.11 -17.53
N TRP A 209 -17.07 23.22 -17.13
CA TRP A 209 -17.88 23.26 -15.94
C TRP A 209 -19.30 22.85 -16.30
N LYS A 210 -19.97 22.20 -15.36
CA LYS A 210 -21.38 21.90 -15.46
C LYS A 210 -22.03 22.25 -14.14
N TYR A 211 -23.15 22.94 -14.22
CA TYR A 211 -24.02 23.16 -13.09
C TYR A 211 -25.11 22.08 -13.13
N ALA A 212 -25.01 21.09 -12.25
CA ALA A 212 -25.84 19.89 -12.33
C ALA A 212 -27.27 20.17 -11.85
N ASP A 213 -27.39 20.66 -10.63
CA ASP A 213 -28.54 21.24 -9.94
C ASP A 213 -28.01 21.51 -8.53
N SER A 214 -28.57 22.47 -7.80
CA SER A 214 -28.04 22.86 -6.48
C SER A 214 -29.08 22.69 -5.40
N HIS A 215 -28.66 22.77 -4.14
CA HIS A 215 -29.55 22.68 -2.97
C HIS A 215 -30.46 23.92 -2.79
N MET A 216 -30.71 24.65 -3.88
CA MET A 216 -31.39 25.93 -3.99
C MET A 216 -32.85 25.99 -3.59
N SER A 217 -33.55 24.86 -3.59
CA SER A 217 -34.95 24.81 -3.13
C SER A 217 -35.11 25.36 -1.69
N HIS A 218 -34.02 25.46 -0.94
CA HIS A 218 -33.98 25.98 0.42
C HIS A 218 -33.61 27.47 0.55
N SER A 219 -33.11 28.14 -0.50
CA SER A 219 -32.70 29.55 -0.44
C SER A 219 -33.20 30.37 -1.62
N LYS A 220 -34.22 31.19 -1.36
CA LYS A 220 -34.76 32.16 -2.35
C LYS A 220 -33.71 33.15 -2.84
N GLU A 221 -32.73 33.49 -2.01
CA GLU A 221 -31.69 34.45 -2.37
C GLU A 221 -30.66 33.87 -3.34
N LEU A 222 -30.22 32.63 -3.11
CA LEU A 222 -29.40 31.91 -4.07
C LEU A 222 -30.17 31.75 -5.38
N ALA A 223 -31.44 31.31 -5.34
CA ALA A 223 -32.24 31.03 -6.54
C ALA A 223 -32.31 32.26 -7.47
N LYS A 224 -32.55 33.43 -6.88
CA LYS A 224 -32.55 34.71 -7.59
C LYS A 224 -31.18 35.05 -8.18
N ARG A 225 -30.09 34.76 -7.47
CA ARG A 225 -28.72 34.98 -7.98
C ARG A 225 -28.38 34.10 -9.18
N VAL A 226 -28.83 32.84 -9.20
CA VAL A 226 -28.67 31.99 -10.40
C VAL A 226 -29.39 32.57 -11.61
N GLU A 227 -30.61 33.05 -11.42
CA GLU A 227 -31.35 33.75 -12.48
C GLU A 227 -30.63 35.01 -12.96
N GLU A 228 -30.03 35.77 -12.04
CA GLU A 228 -29.27 37.01 -12.34
C GLU A 228 -27.94 36.71 -13.06
N ILE A 229 -27.20 35.68 -12.63
CA ILE A 229 -25.91 35.28 -13.22
C ILE A 229 -26.10 34.52 -14.54
N GLY A 230 -27.27 33.90 -14.74
CA GLY A 230 -27.59 33.11 -15.94
C GLY A 230 -27.03 31.68 -15.92
N ILE A 231 -26.58 31.17 -14.77
CA ILE A 231 -26.11 29.77 -14.60
C ILE A 231 -27.26 28.94 -14.04
N ILE A 232 -28.11 28.39 -14.91
CA ILE A 232 -29.27 27.57 -14.54
C ILE A 232 -28.93 26.08 -14.57
N PRO A 233 -29.66 25.20 -13.86
CA PRO A 233 -29.39 23.75 -13.88
C PRO A 233 -29.29 23.21 -15.31
N GLY A 234 -28.23 22.47 -15.59
CA GLY A 234 -27.85 22.00 -16.93
C GLY A 234 -26.92 22.93 -17.70
N SER A 235 -26.67 24.16 -17.24
CA SER A 235 -25.67 25.05 -17.84
C SER A 235 -24.29 24.38 -17.84
N THR A 236 -23.59 24.54 -18.95
CA THR A 236 -22.22 24.05 -19.15
C THR A 236 -21.42 25.09 -19.93
N GLY A 237 -20.11 25.09 -19.77
CA GLY A 237 -19.22 25.96 -20.53
C GLY A 237 -17.76 25.64 -20.34
N PRO A 238 -16.87 26.22 -21.17
CA PRO A 238 -15.43 26.00 -21.08
C PRO A 238 -14.83 26.62 -19.81
N MET A 239 -13.86 25.94 -19.21
CA MET A 239 -13.17 26.42 -18.01
C MET A 239 -12.27 27.63 -18.23
N GLN A 240 -11.82 27.84 -19.46
CA GLN A 240 -11.05 29.01 -19.89
C GLN A 240 -11.81 30.32 -19.66
N GLU A 241 -13.14 30.28 -19.61
CA GLU A 241 -13.99 31.47 -19.48
C GLU A 241 -14.31 31.87 -18.03
N VAL A 242 -13.81 31.10 -17.05
CA VAL A 242 -14.12 31.26 -15.62
C VAL A 242 -13.03 32.10 -14.93
N ASP A 243 -13.45 33.08 -14.13
CA ASP A 243 -12.56 33.90 -13.29
C ASP A 243 -12.33 33.28 -11.90
N TYR A 244 -11.28 32.47 -11.77
CA TYR A 244 -10.96 31.73 -10.54
C TYR A 244 -10.53 32.61 -9.36
N ALA A 245 -10.01 33.81 -9.62
CA ALA A 245 -9.60 34.72 -8.54
C ALA A 245 -10.79 35.11 -7.64
N LYS A 246 -12.01 35.00 -8.16
CA LYS A 246 -13.23 35.25 -7.41
C LYS A 246 -13.58 34.11 -6.46
N VAL A 247 -13.12 32.88 -6.66
CA VAL A 247 -13.58 31.69 -5.89
C VAL A 247 -12.73 31.43 -4.62
N CYS A 248 -11.71 32.24 -4.38
CA CYS A 248 -10.74 32.04 -3.30
C CYS A 248 -11.16 32.67 -1.96
N HIS A 249 -10.93 31.99 -0.83
CA HIS A 249 -11.22 32.44 0.54
C HIS A 249 -10.50 33.75 0.99
N SER A 250 -9.37 34.17 0.39
CA SER A 250 -8.65 35.36 0.89
C SER A 250 -8.19 36.34 -0.19
N LYS A 251 -8.38 37.65 0.06
CA LYS A 251 -7.98 38.75 -0.84
C LYS A 251 -6.48 38.76 -1.16
N HIS A 252 -5.62 38.42 -0.21
CA HIS A 252 -4.16 38.40 -0.41
C HIS A 252 -3.68 37.19 -1.20
N ARG A 253 -4.38 36.04 -1.13
CA ARG A 253 -4.04 34.89 -2.00
C ARG A 253 -4.71 34.91 -3.37
N ARG A 254 -5.66 35.82 -3.65
CA ARG A 254 -6.24 35.99 -5.00
C ARG A 254 -5.18 36.23 -6.10
N GLN A 255 -4.00 36.72 -5.73
CA GLN A 255 -2.90 37.00 -6.65
C GLN A 255 -1.95 35.81 -6.87
N ASN A 256 -2.00 34.77 -6.02
CA ASN A 256 -0.97 33.72 -5.95
C ASN A 256 -1.49 32.28 -6.13
N PHE A 257 -2.78 32.05 -6.37
CA PHE A 257 -3.28 30.72 -6.71
C PHE A 257 -3.25 30.48 -8.21
N GLY A 258 -2.72 29.32 -8.60
CA GLY A 258 -2.69 28.87 -9.99
C GLY A 258 -4.09 28.89 -10.57
N VAL A 259 -4.28 29.76 -11.56
CA VAL A 259 -5.43 29.74 -12.46
C VAL A 259 -5.53 28.34 -13.05
N TRP A 260 -6.75 27.85 -13.30
CA TRP A 260 -6.90 26.66 -14.15
C TRP A 260 -6.07 26.88 -15.42
N ASP A 261 -5.10 26.00 -15.63
CA ASP A 261 -4.19 26.04 -16.76
C ASP A 261 -4.38 24.76 -17.54
N GLU A 262 -4.83 24.90 -18.80
CA GLU A 262 -5.14 23.77 -19.64
C GLU A 262 -3.93 22.84 -19.80
N LYS A 263 -2.74 23.42 -19.97
CA LYS A 263 -1.52 22.64 -20.16
C LYS A 263 -1.13 21.85 -18.92
N SER A 264 -1.17 22.47 -17.74
CA SER A 264 -0.92 21.78 -16.47
C SER A 264 -1.96 20.70 -16.20
N MET A 265 -3.23 20.97 -16.52
CA MET A 265 -4.31 20.00 -16.38
C MET A 265 -4.14 18.82 -17.32
N GLU A 266 -3.78 19.04 -18.59
CA GLU A 266 -3.50 17.98 -19.55
C GLU A 266 -2.30 17.13 -19.12
N SER A 267 -1.23 17.75 -18.61
CA SER A 267 -0.09 17.04 -18.04
C SER A 267 -0.50 16.17 -16.86
N TRP A 268 -1.27 16.73 -15.92
CA TRP A 268 -1.76 16.00 -14.75
C TRP A 268 -2.66 14.82 -15.14
N ILE A 269 -3.58 15.01 -16.09
CA ILE A 269 -4.44 13.94 -16.62
C ILE A 269 -3.60 12.84 -17.27
N ALA A 270 -2.59 13.22 -18.07
CA ALA A 270 -1.71 12.26 -18.74
C ALA A 270 -0.93 11.41 -17.73
N GLU A 271 -0.33 12.04 -16.71
CA GLU A 271 0.41 11.36 -15.64
C GLU A 271 -0.49 10.41 -14.83
N GLU A 272 -1.67 10.86 -14.42
CA GLU A 272 -2.65 10.04 -13.69
C GLU A 272 -3.12 8.84 -14.53
N ARG A 273 -3.38 9.07 -15.82
CA ARG A 273 -3.86 8.02 -16.74
C ARG A 273 -2.76 7.01 -17.06
N GLU A 274 -1.54 7.46 -17.26
CA GLU A 274 -0.38 6.59 -17.45
C GLU A 274 -0.19 5.68 -16.24
N TRP A 275 -0.17 6.28 -15.04
CA TRP A 275 -0.08 5.53 -13.79
C TRP A 275 -1.21 4.51 -13.65
N HIS A 276 -2.45 4.90 -13.92
CA HIS A 276 -3.60 3.99 -13.77
C HIS A 276 -3.55 2.83 -14.76
N ASN A 277 -3.18 3.11 -16.01
CA ASN A 277 -3.00 2.06 -17.02
C ASN A 277 -1.91 1.08 -16.60
N GLU A 278 -0.83 1.58 -16.00
CA GLU A 278 0.21 0.74 -15.44
C GLU A 278 -0.30 -0.08 -14.23
N TYR A 279 -1.05 0.56 -13.32
CA TYR A 279 -1.68 -0.09 -12.17
C TYR A 279 -2.58 -1.25 -12.58
N LEU A 280 -3.52 -1.03 -13.51
CA LEU A 280 -4.39 -2.11 -14.00
C LEU A 280 -3.61 -3.25 -14.65
N ARG A 281 -2.51 -2.93 -15.35
CA ARG A 281 -1.70 -3.94 -16.02
C ARG A 281 -0.88 -4.78 -15.03
N LYS A 282 -0.42 -4.17 -13.94
CA LYS A 282 0.59 -4.75 -13.04
C LYS A 282 0.03 -5.24 -11.71
N ARG A 283 -1.06 -4.69 -11.17
CA ARG A 283 -1.53 -4.97 -9.81
C ARG A 283 -1.69 -6.47 -9.53
N ASP A 284 -2.39 -7.22 -10.38
CA ASP A 284 -2.63 -8.65 -10.14
C ASP A 284 -1.42 -9.54 -10.49
N LYS A 285 -0.33 -8.95 -11.00
CA LYS A 285 0.86 -9.65 -11.52
C LYS A 285 2.12 -9.35 -10.73
N TRP A 286 2.23 -8.14 -10.18
CA TRP A 286 3.41 -7.64 -9.51
C TRP A 286 3.02 -7.09 -8.14
N PHE A 287 3.27 -7.90 -7.11
CA PHE A 287 3.00 -7.56 -5.71
C PHE A 287 3.64 -6.23 -5.31
N GLY A 288 4.88 -5.95 -5.75
CA GLY A 288 5.54 -4.68 -5.47
C GLY A 288 4.74 -3.46 -5.95
N PHE A 289 4.08 -3.56 -7.11
CA PHE A 289 3.21 -2.48 -7.59
C PHE A 289 1.97 -2.30 -6.72
N CYS A 290 1.32 -3.40 -6.32
CA CYS A 290 0.17 -3.36 -5.42
C CYS A 290 0.54 -2.65 -4.13
N MET A 291 1.66 -3.05 -3.52
CA MET A 291 2.09 -2.46 -2.25
C MET A 291 2.47 -0.99 -2.42
N ARG A 292 3.13 -0.62 -3.52
CA ARG A 292 3.42 0.79 -3.82
C ARG A 292 2.18 1.67 -3.81
N SER A 293 1.02 1.13 -4.22
CA SER A 293 -0.22 1.91 -4.24
C SER A 293 -0.74 2.30 -2.86
N VAL A 294 -0.35 1.59 -1.80
CA VAL A 294 -0.74 1.87 -0.40
C VAL A 294 0.41 2.33 0.50
N CYS A 295 1.66 2.13 0.07
CA CYS A 295 2.86 2.54 0.81
C CYS A 295 3.45 3.84 0.25
N VAL A 296 2.83 4.99 0.54
CA VAL A 296 3.37 6.30 0.13
C VAL A 296 3.94 7.03 1.35
N GLY A 297 5.19 7.50 1.25
CA GLY A 297 5.76 8.47 2.18
C GLY A 297 6.74 7.96 3.24
N GLY A 298 7.28 6.73 3.10
CA GLY A 298 8.33 6.22 3.99
C GLY A 298 7.87 5.85 5.41
N GLY A 299 6.57 5.99 5.71
CA GLY A 299 5.95 5.34 6.86
C GLY A 299 5.99 3.81 6.69
N GLY A 300 6.10 3.08 7.80
CA GLY A 300 6.02 1.62 7.79
C GLY A 300 4.70 1.14 7.17
N LEU A 301 4.71 -0.07 6.61
CA LEU A 301 3.50 -0.74 6.14
C LEU A 301 2.51 -0.93 7.30
N CYS A 302 1.26 -0.50 7.09
CA CYS A 302 0.14 -0.84 7.95
C CYS A 302 -0.60 -2.03 7.33
N PHE A 303 -0.92 -3.05 8.12
CA PHE A 303 -1.74 -4.19 7.67
C PHE A 303 -3.21 -3.97 8.00
N ASP A 304 -3.73 -2.81 7.59
CA ASP A 304 -5.16 -2.55 7.63
C ASP A 304 -5.91 -3.36 6.56
N ASP A 305 -7.24 -3.40 6.68
CA ASP A 305 -8.10 -4.16 5.77
C ASP A 305 -7.90 -3.76 4.29
N ASP A 306 -7.62 -2.48 4.02
CA ASP A 306 -7.35 -1.99 2.65
C ASP A 306 -6.09 -2.61 2.07
N THR A 307 -5.03 -2.64 2.88
CA THR A 307 -3.77 -3.24 2.52
C THR A 307 -3.90 -4.75 2.32
N LEU A 308 -4.57 -5.45 3.23
CA LEU A 308 -4.80 -6.88 3.13
C LEU A 308 -5.61 -7.26 1.88
N ASP A 309 -6.64 -6.49 1.55
CA ASP A 309 -7.45 -6.71 0.34
C ASP A 309 -6.62 -6.61 -0.95
N LEU A 310 -5.68 -5.66 -1.02
CA LEU A 310 -4.77 -5.52 -2.16
C LEU A 310 -3.73 -6.65 -2.23
N MET A 311 -3.37 -7.22 -1.08
CA MET A 311 -2.43 -8.33 -0.98
C MET A 311 -3.08 -9.67 -1.35
N GLU A 312 -4.36 -9.87 -1.06
CA GLU A 312 -5.04 -11.18 -1.14
C GLU A 312 -4.88 -11.91 -2.49
N PRO A 313 -4.95 -11.27 -3.68
CA PRO A 313 -4.70 -11.98 -4.94
C PRO A 313 -3.32 -12.65 -5.01
N HIS A 314 -2.32 -12.04 -4.37
CA HIS A 314 -0.95 -12.55 -4.31
C HIS A 314 -0.78 -13.57 -3.19
N ILE A 315 -1.35 -13.32 -2.01
CA ILE A 315 -1.32 -14.25 -0.88
C ILE A 315 -2.04 -15.55 -1.25
N LYS A 316 -3.23 -15.48 -1.84
CA LYS A 316 -3.98 -16.64 -2.33
C LYS A 316 -3.16 -17.51 -3.29
N LYS A 317 -2.41 -16.88 -4.19
CA LYS A 317 -1.51 -17.58 -5.12
C LYS A 317 -0.35 -18.26 -4.38
N ALA A 318 0.24 -17.59 -3.40
CA ALA A 318 1.32 -18.14 -2.58
C ALA A 318 0.84 -19.31 -1.70
N ARG A 319 -0.31 -19.13 -1.04
CA ARG A 319 -1.03 -20.13 -0.24
C ARG A 319 -1.27 -21.40 -1.03
N LYS A 320 -1.89 -21.28 -2.21
CA LYS A 320 -2.14 -22.42 -3.11
C LYS A 320 -0.86 -23.18 -3.47
N ARG A 321 0.22 -22.47 -3.80
CA ARG A 321 1.50 -23.12 -4.15
C ARG A 321 2.11 -23.86 -2.96
N ARG A 322 2.02 -23.30 -1.75
CA ARG A 322 2.47 -23.98 -0.53
C ARG A 322 1.67 -25.27 -0.32
N GLU A 323 0.34 -25.21 -0.43
CA GLU A 323 -0.54 -26.38 -0.29
C GLU A 323 -0.21 -27.48 -1.32
N GLU A 324 0.04 -27.09 -2.58
CA GLU A 324 0.46 -28.01 -3.64
C GLU A 324 1.75 -28.77 -3.25
N VAL A 325 2.78 -28.06 -2.77
CA VAL A 325 4.04 -28.67 -2.31
C VAL A 325 3.83 -29.56 -1.08
N GLN A 326 3.03 -29.13 -0.11
CA GLN A 326 2.75 -29.90 1.10
C GLN A 326 2.01 -31.21 0.79
N SER A 327 1.03 -31.17 -0.11
CA SER A 327 0.24 -32.34 -0.49
C SER A 327 1.06 -33.42 -1.22
N GLY A 328 2.16 -33.04 -1.87
CA GLY A 328 3.09 -33.97 -2.53
C GLY A 328 4.16 -34.56 -1.61
N CYS A 329 4.28 -34.08 -0.37
CA CYS A 329 5.30 -34.49 0.58
C CYS A 329 4.72 -35.43 1.66
N GLU A 330 4.79 -36.76 1.45
CA GLU A 330 4.42 -37.75 2.48
C GLU A 330 5.29 -37.66 3.76
N LYS A 331 6.41 -36.94 3.72
CA LYS A 331 7.38 -36.79 4.82
C LYS A 331 7.17 -35.52 5.66
N PHE A 332 5.92 -35.14 5.92
CA PHE A 332 5.66 -33.93 6.69
C PHE A 332 5.81 -34.19 8.20
N VAL A 333 6.91 -33.68 8.76
CA VAL A 333 7.30 -33.66 10.18
C VAL A 333 7.67 -35.02 10.79
N PRO A 334 8.95 -35.25 11.15
CA PRO A 334 9.32 -36.38 12.01
C PRO A 334 8.55 -36.30 13.33
N SER A 335 7.72 -37.30 13.60
CA SER A 335 6.81 -37.39 14.76
C SER A 335 7.50 -37.52 16.12
N SER A 336 8.83 -37.37 16.21
CA SER A 336 9.62 -37.84 17.35
C SER A 336 10.56 -36.82 18.00
N VAL A 337 10.55 -35.54 17.65
CA VAL A 337 11.41 -34.57 18.37
C VAL A 337 10.66 -33.27 18.61
N ALA A 338 10.88 -32.71 19.80
CA ALA A 338 10.46 -31.37 20.18
C ALA A 338 11.23 -30.31 19.37
N TRP A 339 10.99 -30.25 18.06
CA TRP A 339 11.66 -29.35 17.11
C TRP A 339 11.07 -27.93 17.08
N GLY A 340 9.97 -27.66 17.81
CA GLY A 340 9.23 -26.41 17.70
C GLY A 340 10.11 -25.16 17.86
N ASP A 341 11.12 -25.23 18.72
CA ASP A 341 11.91 -24.07 19.12
C ASP A 341 12.95 -23.63 18.07
N VAL A 342 13.50 -24.53 17.23
CA VAL A 342 14.45 -24.13 16.16
C VAL A 342 13.75 -23.43 15.00
N TYR A 343 12.44 -23.68 14.84
CA TYR A 343 11.59 -23.07 13.82
C TYR A 343 10.92 -21.78 14.30
N GLN A 344 10.96 -21.49 15.61
CA GLN A 344 10.52 -20.21 16.14
C GLN A 344 11.41 -19.08 15.63
N GLU A 345 10.78 -17.94 15.39
CA GLU A 345 11.51 -16.73 15.08
C GLU A 345 12.41 -16.35 16.25
N SER A 346 13.68 -16.05 15.99
CA SER A 346 14.66 -15.72 17.02
C SER A 346 15.68 -14.71 16.53
N ASP A 347 16.06 -13.79 17.43
CA ASP A 347 17.08 -12.77 17.19
C ASP A 347 18.34 -13.06 17.99
N TYR A 348 19.49 -12.92 17.32
CA TYR A 348 20.78 -13.18 17.94
C TYR A 348 21.75 -12.03 17.64
N ALA A 349 22.35 -11.46 18.69
CA ALA A 349 23.44 -10.52 18.53
C ALA A 349 24.69 -11.24 18.00
N ILE A 350 25.31 -10.69 16.96
CA ILE A 350 26.56 -11.22 16.40
C ILE A 350 27.77 -10.52 17.02
N ASP A 351 28.85 -11.28 17.19
CA ASP A 351 30.11 -10.75 17.71
C ASP A 351 30.77 -9.79 16.70
N THR A 352 31.39 -8.72 17.21
CA THR A 352 32.06 -7.68 16.40
C THR A 352 33.22 -8.19 15.53
N SER A 353 33.76 -9.39 15.83
CA SER A 353 34.76 -10.07 15.01
C SER A 353 34.23 -10.46 13.62
N PHE A 354 32.92 -10.61 13.45
CA PHE A 354 32.29 -10.87 12.15
C PHE A 354 32.03 -9.57 11.37
N ASN A 355 33.10 -8.94 10.86
CA ASN A 355 33.01 -7.66 10.15
C ASN A 355 32.53 -7.82 8.69
N PHE A 356 31.32 -8.33 8.51
CA PHE A 356 30.72 -8.56 7.19
C PHE A 356 30.55 -7.28 6.38
N VAL A 357 30.23 -6.15 7.01
CA VAL A 357 30.07 -4.86 6.32
C VAL A 357 31.36 -4.48 5.61
N LYS A 358 32.50 -4.51 6.31
CA LYS A 358 33.80 -4.18 5.71
C LYS A 358 34.18 -5.16 4.61
N VAL A 359 34.15 -6.46 4.91
CA VAL A 359 34.63 -7.49 3.99
C VAL A 359 33.76 -7.57 2.73
N LEU A 360 32.44 -7.41 2.85
CA LEU A 360 31.56 -7.36 1.69
C LEU A 360 31.76 -6.08 0.89
N THR A 361 31.94 -4.92 1.54
CA THR A 361 32.23 -3.64 0.86
C THR A 361 33.48 -3.76 -0.01
N GLU A 362 34.56 -4.33 0.53
CA GLU A 362 35.81 -4.60 -0.20
C GLU A 362 35.61 -5.61 -1.33
N CYS A 363 34.86 -6.70 -1.08
CA CYS A 363 34.53 -7.71 -2.09
C CYS A 363 33.74 -7.13 -3.27
N LEU A 364 32.74 -6.29 -3.00
CA LEU A 364 31.89 -5.68 -4.03
C LEU A 364 32.60 -4.53 -4.75
N GLY A 365 33.65 -3.94 -4.16
CA GLY A 365 34.36 -2.80 -4.73
C GLY A 365 33.59 -1.47 -4.61
N VAL A 366 32.68 -1.37 -3.63
CA VAL A 366 31.87 -0.18 -3.38
C VAL A 366 32.42 0.62 -2.19
N LYS A 367 32.06 1.90 -2.07
CA LYS A 367 32.48 2.73 -0.91
C LYS A 367 31.59 2.53 0.31
N CYS A 368 30.29 2.32 0.08
CA CYS A 368 29.27 2.24 1.10
C CYS A 368 28.14 1.32 0.62
N LEU A 369 27.70 0.38 1.47
CA LEU A 369 26.60 -0.53 1.14
C LEU A 369 25.24 0.18 1.03
N GLU A 370 25.08 1.34 1.69
CA GLU A 370 23.86 2.14 1.65
C GLU A 370 23.74 3.02 0.38
N GLU A 371 24.82 3.15 -0.40
CA GLU A 371 24.91 4.08 -1.55
C GLU A 371 25.23 3.35 -2.87
N ILE A 372 24.73 2.12 -3.04
CA ILE A 372 24.92 1.36 -4.27
C ILE A 372 23.92 1.83 -5.34
N ASP A 373 24.41 2.48 -6.39
CA ASP A 373 23.63 2.85 -7.58
C ASP A 373 23.52 1.69 -8.61
N GLU A 374 22.83 1.92 -9.74
CA GLU A 374 22.63 0.89 -10.78
C GLU A 374 23.96 0.39 -11.38
N ALA A 375 24.83 1.31 -11.77
CA ALA A 375 26.11 0.98 -12.40
C ALA A 375 27.01 0.22 -11.43
N SER A 376 27.05 0.67 -10.17
CA SER A 376 27.81 0.04 -9.09
C SER A 376 27.27 -1.34 -8.74
N LYS A 377 25.95 -1.58 -8.88
CA LYS A 377 25.32 -2.89 -8.62
C LYS A 377 25.77 -3.95 -9.63
N GLU A 378 25.80 -3.63 -10.91
CA GLU A 378 26.27 -4.58 -11.95
C GLU A 378 27.77 -4.91 -11.80
N GLU A 379 28.58 -3.91 -11.46
CA GLU A 379 29.98 -4.13 -11.13
C GLU A 379 30.15 -4.97 -9.86
N ALA A 380 29.37 -4.68 -8.82
CA ALA A 380 29.37 -5.42 -7.56
C ALA A 380 29.01 -6.90 -7.77
N VAL A 381 27.99 -7.20 -8.59
CA VAL A 381 27.64 -8.57 -8.96
C VAL A 381 28.80 -9.25 -9.69
N THR A 382 29.44 -8.56 -10.64
CA THR A 382 30.59 -9.09 -11.38
C THR A 382 31.77 -9.39 -10.45
N ASN A 383 32.04 -8.51 -9.50
CA ASN A 383 33.09 -8.69 -8.50
C ASN A 383 32.81 -9.88 -7.58
N LEU A 384 31.54 -10.10 -7.19
CA LEU A 384 31.14 -11.24 -6.37
C LEU A 384 31.36 -12.58 -7.08
N LEU A 385 31.19 -12.63 -8.41
CA LEU A 385 31.46 -13.83 -9.22
C LEU A 385 32.95 -14.17 -9.31
N SER A 386 33.84 -13.23 -9.05
CA SER A 386 35.29 -13.49 -9.03
C SER A 386 35.70 -14.21 -7.75
N ARG A 387 36.23 -15.43 -7.88
CA ARG A 387 36.68 -16.26 -6.74
C ARG A 387 37.77 -15.56 -5.94
N GLU A 388 38.71 -14.91 -6.62
CA GLU A 388 39.79 -14.15 -6.01
C GLU A 388 39.27 -13.01 -5.14
N ARG A 389 38.25 -12.27 -5.61
CA ARG A 389 37.66 -11.16 -4.85
C ARG A 389 36.81 -11.64 -3.69
N ARG A 390 36.01 -12.71 -3.87
CA ARG A 390 35.11 -13.21 -2.81
C ARG A 390 35.75 -14.13 -1.77
N VAL A 391 37.01 -14.56 -1.95
CA VAL A 391 37.61 -15.59 -1.07
C VAL A 391 37.60 -15.19 0.41
N GLN A 392 37.86 -13.92 0.72
CA GLN A 392 37.84 -13.43 2.10
C GLN A 392 36.42 -13.41 2.68
N PHE A 393 35.44 -12.97 1.88
CA PHE A 393 34.03 -13.00 2.25
C PHE A 393 33.54 -14.43 2.51
N HIS A 394 33.90 -15.37 1.63
CA HIS A 394 33.53 -16.78 1.78
C HIS A 394 34.11 -17.39 3.06
N ARG A 395 35.41 -17.17 3.32
CA ARG A 395 36.05 -17.64 4.56
C ARG A 395 35.40 -17.05 5.82
N LEU A 396 35.03 -15.77 5.77
CA LEU A 396 34.32 -15.13 6.88
C LEU A 396 32.94 -15.78 7.10
N PHE A 397 32.20 -16.04 6.01
CA PHE A 397 30.92 -16.72 6.07
C PHE A 397 31.03 -18.14 6.64
N HIS A 398 31.96 -18.96 6.17
CA HIS A 398 32.19 -20.31 6.74
C HIS A 398 32.61 -20.25 8.21
N SER A 399 33.48 -19.31 8.59
CA SER A 399 33.83 -19.10 9.99
C SER A 399 32.60 -18.70 10.82
N PHE A 400 31.67 -17.91 10.27
CA PHE A 400 30.43 -17.55 10.92
C PHE A 400 29.50 -18.77 11.07
N ILE A 401 29.37 -19.60 10.04
CA ILE A 401 28.62 -20.86 10.12
C ILE A 401 29.15 -21.75 11.25
N LEU A 402 30.46 -22.01 11.30
CA LEU A 402 31.04 -22.93 12.28
C LEU A 402 31.10 -22.38 13.71
N LYS A 403 31.38 -21.08 13.88
CA LYS A 403 31.62 -20.50 15.21
C LYS A 403 30.38 -19.88 15.83
N PHE A 404 29.40 -19.48 15.02
CA PHE A 404 28.17 -18.84 15.48
C PHE A 404 26.95 -19.73 15.24
N VAL A 405 26.61 -20.03 13.99
CA VAL A 405 25.37 -20.75 13.65
C VAL A 405 25.37 -22.16 14.24
N ALA A 406 26.47 -22.89 14.10
CA ALA A 406 26.60 -24.23 14.64
C ALA A 406 26.46 -24.28 16.17
N ARG A 407 26.95 -23.25 16.88
CA ARG A 407 26.80 -23.15 18.34
C ARG A 407 25.35 -22.88 18.75
N LYS A 408 24.59 -22.12 17.95
CA LYS A 408 23.16 -21.94 18.17
C LYS A 408 22.35 -23.21 17.90
N LEU A 409 22.69 -23.94 16.85
CA LEU A 409 22.03 -25.22 16.56
C LEU A 409 22.37 -26.30 17.59
N GLU A 410 23.56 -26.25 18.19
CA GLU A 410 23.95 -27.13 19.29
C GLU A 410 23.06 -26.97 20.54
N GLU A 411 22.53 -25.77 20.80
CA GLU A 411 21.56 -25.52 21.90
C GLU A 411 20.26 -26.34 21.71
N PHE A 412 19.95 -26.72 20.47
CA PHE A 412 18.82 -27.58 20.09
C PHE A 412 19.22 -29.06 19.88
N GLY A 413 20.44 -29.46 20.26
CA GLY A 413 20.93 -30.84 20.14
C GLY A 413 21.31 -31.24 18.71
N ILE A 414 21.52 -30.29 17.80
CA ILE A 414 21.93 -30.58 16.42
C ILE A 414 23.45 -30.70 16.34
N GLU A 415 23.93 -31.85 15.87
CA GLU A 415 25.38 -32.15 15.75
C GLU A 415 25.86 -32.23 14.28
N VAL A 416 24.93 -32.19 13.33
CA VAL A 416 25.22 -32.13 11.90
C VAL A 416 24.13 -31.33 11.19
N PHE A 417 24.49 -30.51 10.22
CA PHE A 417 23.53 -29.79 9.38
C PHE A 417 24.11 -29.49 8.00
N LYS A 418 23.24 -29.38 6.99
CA LYS A 418 23.59 -28.77 5.71
C LYS A 418 23.32 -27.27 5.79
N PHE A 419 24.09 -26.47 5.10
CA PHE A 419 23.83 -25.03 4.97
C PHE A 419 24.10 -24.59 3.54
N GLN A 420 23.41 -23.55 3.08
CA GLN A 420 23.67 -22.95 1.79
C GLN A 420 25.13 -22.45 1.78
N ASP A 421 26.00 -23.08 1.00
CA ASP A 421 27.46 -22.92 1.08
C ASP A 421 27.89 -21.47 0.84
N PHE A 422 27.13 -20.77 0.00
CA PHE A 422 27.26 -19.35 -0.23
C PHE A 422 25.93 -18.62 0.00
N PRO A 423 25.88 -17.53 0.80
CA PRO A 423 24.62 -16.85 1.10
C PRO A 423 24.11 -16.06 -0.12
N CYS A 424 22.79 -15.86 -0.18
CA CYS A 424 22.21 -14.87 -1.08
C CYS A 424 22.58 -13.47 -0.58
N VAL A 425 23.43 -12.76 -1.34
CA VAL A 425 23.70 -11.34 -1.13
C VAL A 425 22.57 -10.53 -1.77
N ARG A 426 21.62 -10.06 -0.96
CA ARG A 426 20.45 -9.32 -1.44
C ARG A 426 20.73 -7.82 -1.39
N ILE A 427 20.74 -7.16 -2.55
CA ILE A 427 20.88 -5.70 -2.70
C ILE A 427 19.57 -5.14 -3.27
N ILE A 428 18.83 -4.39 -2.46
CA ILE A 428 17.59 -3.70 -2.84
C ILE A 428 17.85 -2.20 -2.79
N ARG A 429 17.95 -1.54 -3.94
CA ARG A 429 18.16 -0.08 -4.02
C ARG A 429 16.85 0.69 -3.79
N HIS A 430 16.95 2.00 -3.66
CA HIS A 430 15.78 2.87 -3.66
C HIS A 430 14.91 2.63 -4.90
N SER A 431 13.59 2.53 -4.70
CA SER A 431 12.59 2.21 -5.71
C SER A 431 12.76 0.83 -6.36
N GLU A 432 13.52 -0.08 -5.75
CA GLU A 432 13.55 -1.49 -6.14
C GLU A 432 12.65 -2.34 -5.23
N PHE A 433 12.16 -3.43 -5.82
CA PHE A 433 11.39 -4.46 -5.15
C PHE A 433 12.13 -5.79 -5.25
N SER A 434 12.11 -6.58 -4.19
CA SER A 434 12.72 -7.91 -4.19
C SER A 434 11.70 -9.00 -4.46
N LEU A 435 10.80 -9.26 -3.50
CA LEU A 435 10.00 -10.49 -3.49
C LEU A 435 8.57 -10.29 -3.07
N GLY A 436 7.66 -10.90 -3.84
CA GLY A 436 6.27 -11.09 -3.42
C GLY A 436 6.15 -12.25 -2.42
N PRO A 437 4.95 -12.46 -1.87
CA PRO A 437 4.66 -13.53 -0.91
C PRO A 437 5.04 -14.92 -1.42
N HIS A 438 5.84 -15.65 -0.64
CA HIS A 438 6.25 -17.03 -0.91
C HIS A 438 6.74 -17.73 0.36
N CYS A 439 6.80 -19.07 0.34
CA CYS A 439 7.67 -19.87 1.20
C CYS A 439 8.86 -20.34 0.34
N ASP A 440 9.98 -20.72 0.95
CA ASP A 440 11.09 -21.31 0.20
C ASP A 440 10.77 -22.72 -0.33
N CYS A 441 9.78 -23.40 0.26
CA CYS A 441 9.32 -24.70 -0.19
C CYS A 441 8.84 -24.72 -1.65
N VAL A 442 8.24 -23.62 -2.13
CA VAL A 442 7.80 -23.52 -3.53
C VAL A 442 8.94 -23.38 -4.54
N TYR A 443 10.16 -23.21 -4.05
CA TYR A 443 11.38 -23.21 -4.86
C TYR A 443 12.16 -24.52 -4.76
N GLY A 444 11.61 -25.55 -4.10
CA GLY A 444 12.25 -26.86 -3.98
C GLY A 444 13.19 -26.99 -2.77
N HIS A 445 13.19 -26.01 -1.86
CA HIS A 445 13.86 -26.17 -0.57
C HIS A 445 13.07 -27.14 0.35
N PRO A 446 13.75 -27.91 1.20
CA PRO A 446 13.10 -28.88 2.05
C PRO A 446 12.27 -28.16 3.14
N PRO A 447 11.16 -28.76 3.59
CA PRO A 447 10.28 -28.16 4.58
C PRO A 447 10.97 -27.95 5.95
N THR A 448 12.08 -28.63 6.21
CA THR A 448 12.89 -28.51 7.43
C THR A 448 13.93 -27.38 7.36
N ALA A 449 14.06 -26.68 6.24
CA ALA A 449 15.01 -25.58 6.14
C ALA A 449 14.62 -24.40 7.05
N VAL A 450 15.61 -23.87 7.77
CA VAL A 450 15.51 -22.67 8.59
C VAL A 450 16.26 -21.55 7.88
N ASN A 451 15.62 -20.40 7.74
CA ASN A 451 16.20 -19.22 7.13
C ASN A 451 16.94 -18.41 8.17
N PHE A 452 18.07 -17.84 7.76
CA PHE A 452 18.79 -16.81 8.49
C PHE A 452 18.91 -15.57 7.62
N ILE A 453 18.66 -14.40 8.21
CA ILE A 453 18.85 -13.09 7.57
C ILE A 453 19.78 -12.27 8.44
N LEU A 454 20.89 -11.85 7.83
CA LEU A 454 21.89 -10.96 8.42
C LEU A 454 21.88 -9.61 7.69
N PRO A 455 21.25 -8.57 8.25
CA PRO A 455 21.29 -7.21 7.70
C PRO A 455 22.71 -6.62 7.77
N LEU A 456 23.15 -6.00 6.68
CA LEU A 456 24.45 -5.32 6.55
C LEU A 456 24.32 -3.81 6.38
N THR A 457 23.09 -3.31 6.30
CA THR A 457 22.71 -1.90 6.35
C THR A 457 21.56 -1.75 7.32
N ASN A 458 21.46 -0.60 7.99
CA ASN A 458 20.32 -0.36 8.86
C ASN A 458 19.06 -0.15 8.01
N GLY A 459 18.02 -0.92 8.32
CA GLY A 459 16.69 -0.76 7.75
C GLY A 459 15.66 -0.43 8.82
N GLY A 460 14.40 -0.44 8.42
CA GLY A 460 13.26 -0.18 9.31
C GLY A 460 12.07 0.45 8.62
N GLY A 461 12.11 0.55 7.28
CA GLY A 461 11.04 1.12 6.46
C GLY A 461 10.29 0.06 5.67
N SER A 462 9.85 0.45 4.47
CA SER A 462 9.09 -0.39 3.55
C SER A 462 9.89 -1.57 2.97
N GLU A 463 11.21 -1.52 3.05
CA GLU A 463 12.14 -2.53 2.55
C GLU A 463 12.33 -3.76 3.46
N CYS A 464 11.76 -3.73 4.67
CA CYS A 464 11.89 -4.83 5.62
C CYS A 464 11.21 -6.11 5.11
N LEU A 465 11.73 -7.25 5.61
CA LEU A 465 11.03 -8.52 5.46
C LEU A 465 9.77 -8.49 6.33
N HIS A 466 8.68 -9.00 5.80
CA HIS A 466 7.45 -9.28 6.52
C HIS A 466 7.20 -10.78 6.49
N LEU A 467 6.72 -11.30 7.61
CA LEU A 467 6.65 -12.72 7.90
C LEU A 467 5.32 -13.00 8.64
N GLU A 468 4.72 -14.16 8.42
CA GLU A 468 3.67 -14.69 9.31
C GLU A 468 4.28 -15.44 10.51
N SER A 469 3.66 -15.36 11.68
CA SER A 469 4.20 -15.93 12.92
C SER A 469 4.33 -17.46 12.88
N GLU A 470 3.38 -18.13 12.21
CA GLU A 470 3.38 -19.56 11.95
C GLU A 470 2.81 -19.84 10.55
N PRO A 471 3.11 -21.00 9.94
CA PRO A 471 2.62 -21.31 8.62
C PRO A 471 1.09 -21.23 8.51
N GLY A 472 0.58 -20.31 7.70
CA GLY A 472 -0.85 -20.14 7.43
C GLY A 472 -1.59 -19.20 8.38
N ARG A 473 -0.88 -18.50 9.27
CA ARG A 473 -1.50 -17.48 10.14
C ARG A 473 -1.81 -16.18 9.40
N GLU A 474 -0.98 -15.82 8.43
CA GLU A 474 -1.10 -14.56 7.67
C GLU A 474 -1.20 -13.30 8.56
N ASP A 475 -0.61 -13.36 9.76
CA ASP A 475 -0.55 -12.31 10.77
C ASP A 475 0.74 -11.50 10.63
N TRP A 476 0.86 -10.82 9.48
CA TRP A 476 2.09 -10.18 9.04
C TRP A 476 2.68 -9.25 10.10
N HIS A 477 3.92 -9.51 10.45
CA HIS A 477 4.74 -8.58 11.22
C HIS A 477 6.05 -8.31 10.51
N ARG A 478 6.64 -7.17 10.84
CA ARG A 478 7.93 -6.75 10.30
C ARG A 478 9.05 -7.45 11.05
N VAL A 479 10.02 -7.95 10.30
CA VAL A 479 11.29 -8.45 10.83
C VAL A 479 12.19 -7.25 11.12
N ASP A 480 12.17 -6.81 12.39
CA ASP A 480 13.02 -5.73 12.89
C ASP A 480 14.40 -6.27 13.26
N CYS A 481 15.34 -6.19 12.32
CA CYS A 481 16.71 -6.61 12.52
C CYS A 481 17.66 -5.57 11.91
N GLY A 482 18.60 -5.07 12.72
CA GLY A 482 19.60 -4.08 12.32
C GLY A 482 21.00 -4.68 12.19
N VAL A 483 21.97 -3.86 11.80
CA VAL A 483 23.37 -4.29 11.73
C VAL A 483 23.84 -4.76 13.11
N GLY A 484 24.54 -5.90 13.15
CA GLY A 484 24.99 -6.52 14.40
C GLY A 484 24.02 -7.56 14.98
N TRP A 485 22.91 -7.82 14.30
CA TRP A 485 21.96 -8.87 14.65
C TRP A 485 21.74 -9.82 13.47
N VAL A 486 21.40 -11.07 13.75
CA VAL A 486 20.92 -12.04 12.77
C VAL A 486 19.59 -12.59 13.25
N LYS A 487 18.62 -12.69 12.34
CA LYS A 487 17.33 -13.31 12.63
C LYS A 487 17.23 -14.69 12.00
N SER A 488 16.70 -15.67 12.73
CA SER A 488 16.27 -16.96 12.18
C SER A 488 14.75 -17.09 12.16
N PHE A 489 14.19 -17.80 11.19
CA PHE A 489 12.77 -18.11 11.11
C PHE A 489 12.50 -19.28 10.16
N TRP A 490 11.30 -19.85 10.21
CA TRP A 490 10.90 -20.98 9.38
C TRP A 490 10.46 -20.57 7.95
N GLY A 491 11.34 -19.91 7.20
CA GLY A 491 11.04 -19.42 5.85
C GLY A 491 10.72 -20.51 4.82
N ALA A 492 11.05 -21.77 5.11
CA ALA A 492 10.60 -22.91 4.32
C ALA A 492 9.07 -23.09 4.32
N GLN A 493 8.35 -22.68 5.36
CA GLN A 493 6.90 -22.89 5.48
C GLN A 493 6.11 -21.60 5.71
N CYS A 494 6.68 -20.67 6.47
CA CYS A 494 6.08 -19.36 6.68
C CYS A 494 6.18 -18.53 5.40
N LEU A 495 5.05 -18.01 4.97
CA LEU A 495 5.01 -17.00 3.92
C LEU A 495 5.76 -15.77 4.37
N HIS A 496 6.57 -15.22 3.46
CA HIS A 496 7.31 -14.01 3.69
C HIS A 496 7.50 -13.22 2.39
N TRP A 497 7.77 -11.93 2.52
CA TRP A 497 7.92 -10.99 1.41
C TRP A 497 8.59 -9.69 1.85
N THR A 498 8.99 -8.87 0.90
CA THR A 498 9.61 -7.55 1.13
C THR A 498 8.86 -6.49 0.35
N GLY A 499 8.62 -5.32 0.93
CA GLY A 499 8.07 -4.20 0.18
C GLY A 499 9.09 -3.59 -0.79
N GLU A 500 8.65 -2.61 -1.57
CA GLU A 500 9.55 -1.75 -2.36
C GLU A 500 10.35 -0.84 -1.41
N ASN A 501 11.63 -0.62 -1.70
CA ASN A 501 12.49 0.16 -0.82
C ASN A 501 12.35 1.67 -1.05
N TRP A 502 11.77 2.38 -0.08
CA TRP A 502 11.60 3.84 -0.10
C TRP A 502 12.47 4.59 0.94
N SER A 503 13.45 3.92 1.54
CA SER A 503 14.34 4.50 2.55
C SER A 503 15.30 5.58 2.02
N GLY A 504 15.41 5.73 0.69
CA GLY A 504 16.40 6.59 0.03
C GLY A 504 17.81 5.99 -0.02
N LYS A 505 18.01 4.79 0.52
CA LYS A 505 19.30 4.08 0.59
C LYS A 505 19.17 2.65 0.10
N SER A 506 20.29 2.01 -0.22
CA SER A 506 20.33 0.59 -0.57
C SER A 506 20.27 -0.28 0.68
N ARG A 507 19.40 -1.30 0.67
CA ARG A 507 19.29 -2.34 1.70
C ARG A 507 20.09 -3.56 1.28
N VAL A 508 21.09 -3.91 2.09
CA VAL A 508 21.95 -5.07 1.85
C VAL A 508 21.79 -6.09 2.98
N SER A 509 21.51 -7.34 2.64
CA SER A 509 21.47 -8.46 3.60
C SER A 509 22.11 -9.73 3.04
N LEU A 510 22.52 -10.62 3.94
CA LEU A 510 22.84 -12.00 3.61
C LEU A 510 21.65 -12.88 4.03
N ASP A 511 21.07 -13.59 3.07
CA ASP A 511 19.98 -14.53 3.31
C ASP A 511 20.51 -15.95 3.03
N PHE A 512 20.42 -16.87 3.98
CA PHE A 512 20.86 -18.24 3.77
C PHE A 512 19.99 -19.24 4.52
N ARG A 513 20.10 -20.51 4.14
CA ARG A 513 19.31 -21.59 4.72
C ARG A 513 20.20 -22.61 5.40
N VAL A 514 19.68 -23.17 6.48
CA VAL A 514 20.26 -24.32 7.17
C VAL A 514 19.23 -25.43 7.23
N ILE A 515 19.66 -26.66 7.00
CA ILE A 515 18.85 -27.87 7.08
C ILE A 515 19.41 -28.70 8.25
N PRO A 516 18.73 -28.70 9.40
CA PRO A 516 19.12 -29.48 10.56
C PRO A 516 19.28 -30.98 10.25
N ASN A 517 20.18 -31.64 10.99
CA ASN A 517 20.46 -33.09 10.94
C ASN A 517 20.96 -33.64 9.60
N GLY A 518 21.46 -32.76 8.72
CA GLY A 518 21.95 -33.18 7.41
C GLY A 518 20.86 -33.81 6.53
N GLY A 519 19.60 -33.42 6.76
CA GLY A 519 18.45 -33.87 5.98
C GLY A 519 18.63 -33.64 4.47
N ASP A 520 17.76 -34.27 3.68
CA ASP A 520 17.70 -34.04 2.23
C ASP A 520 17.52 -32.53 1.96
N GLY A 521 18.39 -31.97 1.12
CA GLY A 521 18.41 -30.55 0.77
C GLY A 521 17.40 -30.15 -0.30
N GLY A 522 16.48 -31.08 -0.61
CA GLY A 522 15.43 -30.96 -1.61
C GLY A 522 15.90 -31.53 -2.94
N GLU A 523 14.97 -32.15 -3.68
CA GLU A 523 15.26 -32.85 -4.94
C GLU A 523 16.00 -31.99 -5.98
N LEU A 524 15.81 -30.66 -5.94
CA LEU A 524 16.39 -29.74 -6.91
C LEU A 524 17.85 -29.37 -6.60
N TYR A 525 18.18 -29.15 -5.33
CA TYR A 525 19.46 -28.53 -4.94
C TYR A 525 20.47 -29.55 -4.40
N ASP A 526 20.03 -30.72 -3.91
CA ASP A 526 20.95 -31.79 -3.54
C ASP A 526 21.70 -32.36 -4.76
N SER A 527 21.16 -32.17 -5.98
CA SER A 527 21.84 -32.54 -7.23
C SER A 527 22.85 -31.52 -7.73
N ASP A 528 22.86 -30.30 -7.19
CA ASP A 528 23.77 -29.23 -7.58
C ASP A 528 25.04 -29.29 -6.71
N GLU A 529 26.10 -29.93 -7.23
CA GLU A 529 27.38 -30.06 -6.54
C GLU A 529 27.92 -28.69 -6.09
N GLY A 530 28.19 -28.55 -4.79
CA GLY A 530 28.69 -27.31 -4.19
C GLY A 530 27.63 -26.30 -3.75
N TYR A 531 26.33 -26.58 -3.88
CA TYR A 531 25.30 -25.70 -3.35
C TYR A 531 25.21 -25.75 -1.81
N TYR A 532 25.28 -26.95 -1.23
CA TYR A 532 25.26 -27.15 0.21
C TYR A 532 26.65 -27.53 0.75
N GLY A 533 27.07 -26.84 1.80
CA GLY A 533 28.13 -27.30 2.69
C GLY A 533 27.54 -28.14 3.82
N ILE A 534 28.33 -29.06 4.37
CA ILE A 534 27.94 -29.86 5.55
C ILE A 534 28.84 -29.48 6.71
N ALA A 535 28.24 -29.09 7.83
CA ALA A 535 28.95 -28.86 9.08
C ALA A 535 28.66 -29.98 10.06
N ARG A 536 29.70 -30.51 10.72
CA ARG A 536 29.62 -31.62 11.66
C ARG A 536 30.43 -31.35 12.92
N LYS A 537 29.88 -31.73 14.06
CA LYS A 537 30.58 -31.74 15.34
C LYS A 537 31.39 -33.04 15.46
N GLY A 538 32.70 -32.90 15.61
CA GLY A 538 33.58 -34.04 15.84
C GLY A 538 33.42 -34.61 17.26
N PRO A 539 33.97 -35.81 17.53
CA PRO A 539 34.00 -36.40 18.88
C PRO A 539 34.73 -35.53 19.92
N ASP A 540 35.59 -34.62 19.46
CA ASP A 540 36.31 -33.64 20.27
C ASP A 540 35.48 -32.37 20.58
N GLY A 541 34.22 -32.33 20.14
CA GLY A 541 33.32 -31.18 20.32
C GLY A 541 33.63 -29.99 19.40
N ILE A 542 34.52 -30.17 18.42
CA ILE A 542 34.91 -29.11 17.46
C ILE A 542 34.13 -29.28 16.15
N TRP A 543 33.53 -28.18 15.71
CA TRP A 543 32.80 -28.11 14.45
C TRP A 543 33.75 -27.99 13.24
N ARG A 544 33.49 -28.78 12.20
CA ARG A 544 34.26 -28.83 10.94
C ARG A 544 33.33 -28.92 9.74
N LEU A 545 33.83 -28.52 8.57
CA LEU A 545 33.15 -28.75 7.30
C LEU A 545 33.53 -30.13 6.75
N ASP A 546 32.56 -30.87 6.22
CA ASP A 546 32.82 -32.08 5.44
C ASP A 546 33.15 -31.65 3.99
N GLY A 547 34.43 -31.67 3.57
CA GLY A 547 34.88 -31.30 2.21
C GLY A 547 36.12 -30.41 2.15
N GLU A 548 36.60 -30.05 0.95
CA GLU A 548 37.69 -29.09 0.77
C GLU A 548 37.22 -27.65 1.05
N GLU A 549 38.08 -26.86 1.71
CA GLU A 549 37.89 -25.40 1.86
C GLU A 549 38.00 -24.74 0.48
N GLY A 550 36.87 -24.55 -0.20
CA GLY A 550 36.91 -24.11 -1.59
C GLY A 550 35.70 -23.36 -2.09
N GLY A 551 34.52 -23.68 -1.58
CA GLY A 551 33.28 -23.04 -1.99
C GLY A 551 32.79 -23.49 -3.36
N GLY A 552 31.50 -23.78 -3.50
CA GLY A 552 30.87 -24.01 -4.81
C GLY A 552 31.05 -22.83 -5.79
N GLU A 553 30.85 -23.10 -7.09
CA GLU A 553 30.75 -22.02 -8.08
C GLU A 553 29.52 -21.15 -7.80
N VAL A 554 29.73 -19.84 -7.84
CA VAL A 554 28.69 -18.85 -7.52
C VAL A 554 28.05 -18.41 -8.83
N SER A 555 26.73 -18.57 -8.95
CA SER A 555 25.98 -18.15 -10.15
C SER A 555 25.49 -16.72 -10.03
N ARG A 556 25.28 -16.00 -11.14
CA ARG A 556 24.50 -14.74 -11.13
C ARG A 556 23.10 -14.93 -10.55
N LEU A 557 22.60 -16.17 -10.54
CA LEU A 557 21.34 -16.56 -9.93
C LEU A 557 21.39 -16.62 -8.40
N VAL A 558 22.56 -16.46 -7.75
CA VAL A 558 22.65 -16.45 -6.29
C VAL A 558 21.82 -15.30 -5.71
N GLY A 559 20.67 -15.69 -5.17
CA GLY A 559 19.70 -14.79 -4.54
C GLY A 559 18.46 -14.46 -5.35
N PHE A 560 18.25 -15.07 -6.52
CA PHE A 560 17.10 -14.75 -7.35
C PHE A 560 15.77 -15.37 -6.89
N PRO A 561 14.75 -14.52 -6.98
CA PRO A 561 13.46 -14.79 -7.60
C PRO A 561 13.29 -13.91 -8.85
N PHE A 562 13.55 -14.53 -10.02
CA PHE A 562 13.17 -14.21 -11.42
C PHE A 562 13.39 -12.77 -12.00
N SER A 563 13.74 -12.55 -13.27
CA SER A 563 13.46 -13.32 -14.49
C SER A 563 14.50 -13.12 -15.63
N SER A 564 15.09 -14.20 -16.11
CA SER A 564 15.13 -14.51 -17.55
C SER A 564 15.31 -16.01 -17.73
N LYS A 565 14.32 -16.67 -18.35
CA LYS A 565 14.25 -18.08 -18.81
C LYS A 565 15.39 -18.99 -18.30
N ALA A 566 15.06 -19.86 -17.34
CA ALA A 566 15.85 -21.06 -17.11
C ALA A 566 16.08 -21.77 -18.44
N LYS A 567 17.35 -21.96 -18.82
CA LYS A 567 17.71 -22.81 -19.93
C LYS A 567 17.30 -24.25 -19.56
N GLY A 568 16.30 -24.78 -20.25
CA GLY A 568 16.23 -26.22 -20.49
C GLY A 568 15.41 -27.11 -19.54
N GLY A 569 14.50 -26.59 -18.72
CA GLY A 569 13.60 -27.43 -17.93
C GLY A 569 12.13 -27.07 -18.13
N LYS A 570 11.37 -27.89 -18.88
CA LYS A 570 9.90 -27.87 -18.81
C LYS A 570 9.49 -28.51 -17.49
N VAL A 571 9.08 -27.73 -16.50
CA VAL A 571 8.26 -28.24 -15.41
C VAL A 571 6.81 -28.18 -15.88
N LYS A 572 6.12 -29.32 -15.83
CA LYS A 572 4.72 -29.50 -16.24
C LYS A 572 3.76 -28.76 -15.32
#